data_AF-A0A7L1MWT9-F1
#
_entry.id   AF-A0A7L1MWT9-F1
#
_cell.length_a   1.000
_cell.length_b   1.000
_cell.length_c   1.000
_cell.angle_alpha   90.00
_cell.angle_beta   90.00
_cell.angle_gamma   90.00
#
_symmetry.space_group_name_H-M   'P 1'
#
loop_
_entity.id
_entity.type
_entity.pdbx_description
1 polymer ?
#
loop_
_entity_poly.entity_id
_entity_poly.type
_entity_poly.pdbx_seq_one_letter_code
_entity_poly.pdbx_strand_id
1 'polypeptide(L)'
;ENINCIAVDWQEGAKGTYVSAVNNLRVIGAEIAYFINTLQKLFSYSPCGVHLIGHSLGAHTAGEAGRRVRGIRRISGLDPAGPYFEGTPPLVRLDPSDANFVDVIHSNAAQFPVVGLGMSNTTGHLDFYPNGGSLMPGCTDL
;
A
#
# COMPACT_ATOMS: atom_id res chain seq x y z
N GLU A 1 -2.61 -22.67 -1.95
CA GLU A 1 -3.02 -22.41 -0.55
C GLU A 1 -4.54 -22.28 -0.47
N ASN A 2 -5.14 -22.55 0.69
CA ASN A 2 -6.58 -22.37 0.89
C ASN A 2 -6.81 -21.02 1.58
N ILE A 3 -7.25 -20.03 0.81
CA ILE A 3 -7.34 -18.63 1.24
C ILE A 3 -8.65 -17.98 0.75
N ASN A 4 -9.07 -16.93 1.45
CA ASN A 4 -10.08 -16.00 0.97
C ASN A 4 -9.35 -14.85 0.26
N CYS A 5 -9.53 -14.73 -1.06
CA CYS A 5 -8.96 -13.64 -1.85
C CYS A 5 -10.06 -12.63 -2.20
N ILE A 6 -9.89 -11.38 -1.75
CA ILE A 6 -10.87 -10.30 -1.96
C ILE A 6 -10.19 -9.19 -2.74
N ALA A 7 -10.68 -8.93 -3.95
CA ALA A 7 -10.27 -7.79 -4.75
C ALA A 7 -11.08 -6.56 -4.36
N VAL A 8 -10.39 -5.48 -3.95
CA VAL A 8 -11.03 -4.20 -3.64
C VAL A 8 -11.00 -3.34 -4.91
N ASP A 9 -12.11 -3.32 -5.63
CA ASP A 9 -12.28 -2.44 -6.78
C ASP A 9 -12.70 -1.04 -6.32
N TRP A 10 -11.90 -0.05 -6.70
CA TRP A 10 -12.13 1.37 -6.44
C TRP A 10 -11.91 2.20 -7.71
N GLN A 11 -12.07 1.59 -8.90
CA GLN A 11 -11.79 2.22 -10.19
C GLN A 11 -12.46 3.59 -10.33
N GLU A 12 -13.71 3.75 -9.90
CA GLU A 12 -14.40 5.05 -9.97
C GLU A 12 -13.74 6.11 -9.09
N GLY A 13 -13.25 5.73 -7.91
CA GLY A 13 -12.50 6.63 -7.01
C GLY A 13 -11.09 6.94 -7.53
N ALA A 14 -10.54 6.12 -8.42
CA ALA A 14 -9.25 6.35 -9.07
C ALA A 14 -9.34 7.25 -10.31
N LYS A 15 -10.54 7.42 -10.89
CA LYS A 15 -10.76 8.27 -12.06
C LYS A 15 -10.62 9.76 -11.71
N GLY A 16 -10.26 10.55 -12.71
CA GLY A 16 -10.12 12.00 -12.60
C GLY A 16 -8.66 12.42 -12.48
N THR A 17 -8.38 13.38 -11.61
CA THR A 17 -7.01 13.87 -11.40
C THR A 17 -6.27 12.97 -10.40
N TYR A 18 -4.95 12.88 -10.53
CA TYR A 18 -4.11 12.15 -9.57
C TYR A 18 -4.32 12.66 -8.14
N VAL A 19 -4.50 13.97 -7.96
CA VAL A 19 -4.80 14.58 -6.66
C VAL A 19 -6.12 14.08 -6.07
N SER A 20 -7.17 13.93 -6.88
CA SER A 20 -8.43 13.37 -6.41
C SER A 20 -8.25 11.90 -5.98
N ALA A 21 -7.54 11.11 -6.78
CA ALA A 21 -7.25 9.71 -6.45
C ALA A 21 -6.45 9.58 -5.13
N VAL A 22 -5.43 10.43 -4.93
CA VAL A 22 -4.65 10.50 -3.69
C VAL A 22 -5.53 10.84 -2.48
N ASN A 23 -6.52 11.72 -2.62
CA ASN A 23 -7.41 12.04 -1.50
C ASN A 23 -8.42 10.90 -1.23
N ASN A 24 -8.91 10.25 -2.28
CA ASN A 24 -9.92 9.19 -2.19
C ASN A 24 -9.41 7.92 -1.48
N LEU A 25 -8.09 7.65 -1.49
CA LEU A 25 -7.53 6.51 -0.76
C LEU A 25 -7.89 6.51 0.72
N ARG A 26 -8.08 7.70 1.33
CA ARG A 26 -8.44 7.82 2.75
C ARG A 26 -9.82 7.24 3.05
N VAL A 27 -10.74 7.41 2.11
CA VAL A 27 -12.09 6.84 2.18
C VAL A 27 -12.01 5.34 1.97
N ILE A 28 -11.27 4.88 0.96
CA ILE A 28 -11.16 3.46 0.65
C ILE A 28 -10.47 2.68 1.78
N GLY A 29 -9.40 3.23 2.36
CA GLY A 29 -8.76 2.65 3.54
C GLY A 29 -9.70 2.58 4.74
N ALA A 30 -10.60 3.57 4.90
CA ALA A 30 -11.65 3.53 5.93
C ALA A 30 -12.69 2.42 5.66
N GLU A 31 -13.09 2.20 4.41
CA GLU A 31 -14.01 1.13 4.02
C GLU A 31 -13.41 -0.27 4.23
N ILE A 32 -12.13 -0.47 3.86
CA ILE A 32 -11.41 -1.72 4.14
C ILE A 32 -11.33 -1.96 5.65
N ALA A 33 -11.00 -0.93 6.43
CA ALA A 33 -10.98 -1.03 7.88
C ALA A 33 -12.36 -1.36 8.46
N TYR A 34 -13.43 -0.76 7.92
CA TYR A 34 -14.80 -1.04 8.32
C TYR A 34 -15.19 -2.49 8.03
N PHE A 35 -14.82 -3.02 6.85
CA PHE A 35 -15.03 -4.40 6.49
C PHE A 35 -14.31 -5.37 7.45
N ILE A 36 -13.01 -5.15 7.73
CA ILE A 36 -12.24 -6.00 8.64
C ILE A 36 -12.82 -5.97 10.06
N ASN A 37 -13.19 -4.79 10.56
CA ASN A 37 -13.86 -4.64 11.85
C ASN A 37 -15.22 -5.37 11.88
N THR A 38 -15.94 -5.41 10.75
CA THR A 38 -17.19 -6.17 10.62
C THR A 38 -16.93 -7.67 10.71
N LEU A 39 -15.87 -8.17 10.05
CA LEU A 39 -15.47 -9.57 10.17
C LEU A 39 -15.12 -9.95 11.62
N GLN A 40 -14.40 -9.07 12.31
CA GLN A 40 -14.04 -9.26 13.71
C GLN A 40 -15.29 -9.28 14.60
N LYS A 41 -16.23 -8.35 14.40
CA LYS A 41 -17.44 -8.25 15.23
C LYS A 41 -18.44 -9.38 15.01
N LEU A 42 -18.68 -9.76 13.75
CA LEU A 42 -19.75 -10.71 13.40
C LEU A 42 -19.27 -12.16 13.41
N PHE A 43 -18.00 -12.41 13.08
CA PHE A 43 -17.47 -13.77 12.91
C PHE A 43 -16.31 -14.08 13.86
N SER A 44 -15.96 -13.16 14.78
CA SER A 44 -14.77 -13.29 15.64
C SER A 44 -13.48 -13.51 14.84
N TYR A 45 -13.44 -13.04 13.59
CA TYR A 45 -12.28 -13.19 12.73
C TYR A 45 -11.18 -12.23 13.16
N SER A 46 -10.04 -12.76 13.59
CA SER A 46 -8.91 -11.93 14.04
C SER A 46 -8.29 -11.14 12.89
N PRO A 47 -7.98 -9.83 13.07
CA PRO A 47 -7.16 -9.07 12.12
C PRO A 47 -5.77 -9.69 11.85
N CYS A 48 -5.26 -10.52 12.77
CA CYS A 48 -4.03 -11.28 12.57
C CYS A 48 -4.18 -12.38 11.49
N GLY A 49 -5.40 -12.69 11.05
CA GLY A 49 -5.68 -13.52 9.89
C GLY A 49 -5.74 -12.75 8.57
N VAL A 50 -5.42 -11.45 8.55
CA VAL A 50 -5.52 -10.59 7.36
C VAL A 50 -4.13 -10.21 6.84
N HIS A 51 -3.98 -10.29 5.51
CA HIS A 51 -2.86 -9.75 4.76
C HIS A 51 -3.41 -8.80 3.70
N LEU A 52 -3.03 -7.52 3.77
CA LEU A 52 -3.36 -6.54 2.75
C LEU A 52 -2.23 -6.43 1.74
N ILE A 53 -2.56 -6.47 0.45
CA ILE A 53 -1.60 -6.29 -0.63
C ILE A 53 -2.05 -5.06 -1.42
N GLY A 54 -1.20 -4.05 -1.49
CA GLY A 54 -1.50 -2.78 -2.14
C GLY A 54 -0.44 -2.42 -3.15
N HIS A 55 -0.85 -2.11 -4.38
CA HIS A 55 0.03 -1.69 -5.47
C HIS A 55 -0.10 -0.18 -5.72
N SER A 56 1.01 0.52 -5.95
CA SER A 56 1.02 1.96 -6.24
C SER A 56 0.26 2.74 -5.15
N LEU A 57 -0.75 3.55 -5.50
CA LEU A 57 -1.64 4.23 -4.53
C LEU A 57 -2.31 3.26 -3.53
N GLY A 58 -2.57 2.03 -3.96
CA GLY A 58 -3.15 0.98 -3.12
C GLY A 58 -2.27 0.58 -1.94
N ALA A 59 -0.94 0.77 -2.02
CA ALA A 59 -0.04 0.53 -0.89
C ALA A 59 -0.35 1.48 0.27
N HIS A 60 -0.60 2.76 -0.04
CA HIS A 60 -1.01 3.76 0.95
C HIS A 60 -2.45 3.55 1.43
N THR A 61 -3.33 3.07 0.56
CA THR A 61 -4.67 2.61 0.97
C THR A 61 -4.60 1.48 2.00
N ALA A 62 -3.69 0.52 1.81
CA ALA A 62 -3.45 -0.56 2.77
C ALA A 62 -2.88 -0.04 4.09
N GLY A 63 -1.93 0.89 4.04
CA GLY A 63 -1.41 1.59 5.23
C GLY A 63 -2.52 2.31 6.00
N GLU A 64 -3.36 3.08 5.30
CA GLU A 64 -4.51 3.76 5.90
C GLU A 64 -5.49 2.80 6.59
N ALA A 65 -5.74 1.63 6.00
CA ALA A 65 -6.56 0.59 6.62
C ALA A 65 -5.88 -0.01 7.86
N GLY A 66 -4.59 -0.34 7.77
CA GLY A 66 -3.78 -0.86 8.87
C GLY A 66 -3.74 0.08 10.07
N ARG A 67 -3.52 1.37 9.82
CA ARG A 67 -3.56 2.42 10.84
C ARG A 67 -4.90 2.50 11.59
N ARG A 68 -6.00 2.13 10.94
CA ARG A 68 -7.36 2.13 11.51
C ARG A 68 -7.72 0.81 12.20
N VAL A 69 -7.01 -0.28 11.91
CA VAL A 69 -7.28 -1.62 12.47
C VAL A 69 -6.03 -2.16 13.15
N ARG A 70 -6.04 -2.22 14.47
CA ARG A 70 -4.90 -2.78 15.21
C ARG A 70 -4.76 -4.28 14.98
N GLY A 71 -3.51 -4.74 14.82
CA GLY A 71 -3.17 -6.16 14.79
C GLY A 71 -3.31 -6.83 13.42
N ILE A 72 -3.39 -6.06 12.33
CA ILE A 72 -3.22 -6.60 10.97
C ILE A 72 -1.88 -7.34 10.92
N ARG A 73 -1.89 -8.59 10.44
CA ARG A 73 -0.67 -9.41 10.44
C ARG A 73 0.35 -8.89 9.45
N ARG A 74 -0.08 -8.57 8.23
CA ARG A 74 0.85 -8.21 7.15
C ARG A 74 0.26 -7.17 6.20
N ILE A 75 1.10 -6.22 5.79
CA ILE A 75 0.87 -5.40 4.60
C ILE A 75 2.03 -5.63 3.64
N SER A 76 1.73 -5.90 2.37
CA SER A 76 2.74 -5.86 1.30
C SER A 76 2.51 -4.67 0.39
N GLY A 77 3.49 -3.77 0.35
CA GLY A 77 3.51 -2.62 -0.55
C GLY A 77 4.22 -2.98 -1.86
N LEU A 78 3.48 -3.00 -2.96
CA LEU A 78 4.03 -3.27 -4.29
C LEU A 78 4.24 -1.94 -5.00
N ASP A 79 5.48 -1.48 -5.02
CA ASP A 79 5.94 -0.20 -5.59
C ASP A 79 5.06 0.98 -5.12
N PRO A 80 5.05 1.30 -3.81
CA PRO A 80 4.21 2.37 -3.26
C PRO A 80 4.43 3.68 -4.01
N ALA A 81 3.39 4.45 -4.32
CA ALA A 81 3.52 5.63 -5.17
C ALA A 81 4.34 6.74 -4.51
N GLY A 82 5.34 7.29 -5.23
CA GLY A 82 6.18 8.40 -4.77
C GLY A 82 5.44 9.75 -4.66
N PRO A 83 4.80 10.24 -5.74
CA PRO A 83 4.19 11.56 -5.75
C PRO A 83 3.11 11.70 -4.66
N TYR A 84 3.24 12.76 -3.85
CA TYR A 84 2.41 13.09 -2.67
C TYR A 84 2.63 12.24 -1.41
N PHE A 85 3.54 11.26 -1.41
CA PHE A 85 3.84 10.42 -0.24
C PHE A 85 5.32 10.43 0.15
N GLU A 86 6.22 10.53 -0.82
CA GLU A 86 7.66 10.60 -0.59
C GLU A 86 8.01 11.74 0.39
N GLY A 87 8.77 11.43 1.44
CA GLY A 87 9.13 12.38 2.50
C GLY A 87 7.98 12.85 3.41
N THR A 88 6.75 12.36 3.24
CA THR A 88 5.63 12.72 4.13
C THR A 88 5.68 11.96 5.47
N PRO A 89 5.02 12.48 6.53
CA PRO A 89 4.91 11.78 7.81
C PRO A 89 4.22 10.42 7.68
N PRO A 90 4.52 9.45 8.57
CA PRO A 90 3.87 8.14 8.61
C PRO A 90 2.34 8.17 8.59
N LEU A 91 1.72 9.24 9.11
CA LEU A 91 0.25 9.41 9.10
C LEU A 91 -0.37 9.45 7.69
N VAL A 92 0.41 9.78 6.66
CA VAL A 92 -0.07 10.05 5.29
C VAL A 92 0.24 8.89 4.33
N ARG A 93 1.23 8.06 4.65
CA ARG A 93 1.78 7.04 3.74
C ARG A 93 1.80 5.67 4.42
N LEU A 94 2.26 4.67 3.66
CA LEU A 94 2.54 3.35 4.22
C LEU A 94 3.75 3.46 5.15
N ASP A 95 3.68 2.82 6.31
CA ASP A 95 4.73 2.81 7.31
C ASP A 95 4.79 1.47 8.06
N PRO A 96 5.94 1.06 8.63
CA PRO A 96 6.04 -0.19 9.38
C PRO A 96 5.03 -0.29 10.54
N SER A 97 4.59 0.83 11.11
CA SER A 97 3.61 0.82 12.20
C SER A 97 2.18 0.41 11.79
N ASP A 98 1.87 0.32 10.50
CA ASP A 98 0.52 0.03 10.01
C ASP A 98 0.12 -1.45 10.13
N ALA A 99 1.08 -2.36 10.34
CA ALA A 99 0.83 -3.78 10.58
C ALA A 99 1.94 -4.42 11.42
N ASN A 100 1.70 -5.64 11.91
CA ASN A 100 2.73 -6.40 12.64
C ASN A 100 3.96 -6.71 11.78
N PHE A 101 3.78 -6.76 10.46
CA PHE A 101 4.86 -6.91 9.49
C PHE A 101 4.49 -6.18 8.20
N VAL A 102 5.46 -5.47 7.62
CA VAL A 102 5.29 -4.70 6.40
C VAL A 102 6.47 -5.02 5.52
N ASP A 103 6.22 -5.52 4.31
CA ASP A 103 7.24 -5.78 3.33
C ASP A 103 6.96 -5.03 2.03
N VAL A 104 7.98 -4.39 1.48
CA VAL A 104 7.82 -3.48 0.35
C VAL A 104 8.74 -3.90 -0.78
N ILE A 105 8.21 -3.89 -2.01
CA ILE A 105 8.98 -4.14 -3.22
C ILE A 105 9.04 -2.84 -4.00
N HIS A 106 10.23 -2.33 -4.28
CA HIS A 106 10.48 -1.13 -5.06
C HIS A 106 10.94 -1.53 -6.46
N SER A 107 10.19 -1.16 -7.50
CA SER A 107 10.50 -1.53 -8.89
C SER A 107 10.51 -0.37 -9.87
N ASN A 108 10.00 0.80 -9.48
CA ASN A 108 10.12 2.05 -10.24
C ASN A 108 10.48 3.23 -9.32
N ALA A 109 11.51 3.04 -8.49
CA ALA A 109 11.96 3.99 -7.47
C ALA A 109 13.12 4.89 -7.92
N ALA A 110 13.27 5.11 -9.24
CA ALA A 110 14.35 5.92 -9.78
C ALA A 110 14.31 7.35 -9.22
N GLN A 111 15.46 7.82 -8.73
CA GLN A 111 15.68 9.21 -8.35
C GLN A 111 16.56 9.89 -9.41
N PHE A 112 16.41 11.22 -9.54
CA PHE A 112 17.16 12.17 -10.40
C PHE A 112 18.38 11.60 -11.18
N PRO A 113 18.49 11.81 -12.51
CA PRO A 113 17.72 12.74 -13.35
C PRO A 113 16.42 12.15 -13.92
N VAL A 114 16.20 10.85 -13.77
CA VAL A 114 14.95 10.20 -14.17
C VAL A 114 14.13 9.91 -12.91
N VAL A 115 12.85 10.28 -12.92
CA VAL A 115 11.96 10.18 -11.77
C VAL A 115 10.98 9.04 -12.04
N GLY A 116 11.10 7.97 -11.26
CA GLY A 116 10.15 6.87 -11.28
C GLY A 116 8.85 7.22 -10.56
N LEU A 117 7.82 6.38 -10.71
CA LEU A 117 6.53 6.59 -10.06
C LEU A 117 6.48 6.07 -8.62
N GLY A 118 7.40 5.20 -8.23
CA GLY A 118 7.48 4.58 -6.92
C GLY A 118 8.26 5.41 -5.89
N MET A 119 7.99 5.17 -4.61
CA MET A 119 8.79 5.67 -3.50
C MET A 119 10.17 5.03 -3.52
N SER A 120 11.14 5.82 -3.11
CA SER A 120 12.55 5.44 -2.97
C SER A 120 12.95 5.20 -1.53
N ASN A 121 12.36 5.95 -0.60
CA ASN A 121 12.57 5.73 0.82
C ASN A 121 11.94 4.43 1.29
N THR A 122 12.58 3.81 2.27
CA THR A 122 12.07 2.60 2.93
C THR A 122 10.78 2.90 3.68
N THR A 123 9.77 2.05 3.50
CA THR A 123 8.46 2.14 4.17
C THR A 123 8.02 0.82 4.81
N GLY A 124 8.86 -0.22 4.73
CA GLY A 124 8.62 -1.53 5.33
C GLY A 124 9.51 -1.84 6.53
N HIS A 125 9.20 -2.97 7.17
CA HIS A 125 10.17 -3.68 8.00
C HIS A 125 11.25 -4.33 7.13
N LEU A 126 10.88 -4.76 5.92
CA LEU A 126 11.79 -5.19 4.86
C LEU A 126 11.44 -4.46 3.57
N ASP A 127 12.46 -3.90 2.92
CA ASP A 127 12.32 -3.20 1.64
C ASP A 127 13.25 -3.89 0.62
N PHE A 128 12.65 -4.36 -0.46
CA PHE A 128 13.32 -5.11 -1.51
C PHE A 128 13.44 -4.25 -2.77
N TYR A 129 14.64 -4.16 -3.32
CA TYR A 129 14.94 -3.40 -4.54
C TYR A 129 15.42 -4.36 -5.64
N PRO A 130 14.53 -5.19 -6.23
CA PRO A 130 14.90 -6.07 -7.32
C PRO A 130 15.57 -5.28 -8.44
N ASN A 131 16.70 -5.78 -8.96
CA ASN A 131 17.46 -5.12 -10.02
C ASN A 131 17.88 -3.66 -9.68
N GLY A 132 18.05 -3.34 -8.39
CA GLY A 132 18.34 -1.99 -7.92
C GLY A 132 17.10 -1.10 -7.74
N GLY A 133 15.91 -1.61 -8.07
CA GLY A 133 14.61 -0.98 -7.80
C GLY A 133 14.22 0.17 -8.70
N SER A 134 15.02 0.49 -9.72
CA SER A 134 14.77 1.61 -10.64
C SER A 134 14.28 1.14 -12.02
N LEU A 135 15.13 0.43 -12.77
CA LEU A 135 14.80 -0.02 -14.13
C LEU A 135 14.80 -1.54 -14.18
N MET A 136 13.62 -2.12 -14.43
CA MET A 136 13.46 -3.57 -14.48
C MET A 136 13.88 -4.10 -15.87
N PRO A 137 14.57 -5.26 -15.94
CA PRO A 137 14.87 -5.90 -17.21
C PRO A 137 13.58 -6.17 -18.02
N GLY A 138 13.56 -5.72 -19.27
CA GLY A 138 12.40 -5.86 -20.16
C GLY A 138 11.45 -4.66 -20.20
N CYS A 139 11.58 -3.70 -19.29
CA CYS A 139 10.91 -2.40 -19.40
C CYS A 139 11.79 -1.45 -20.22
N THR A 140 11.21 -0.80 -21.24
CA THR A 140 11.93 0.15 -22.12
C THR A 140 11.89 1.58 -21.59
N ASP A 141 10.94 1.87 -20.72
CA ASP A 141 10.68 3.18 -20.17
C ASP A 141 10.75 3.13 -18.63
N LEU A 142 11.05 4.28 -18.03
CA LEU A 142 10.90 4.54 -16.59
C LEU A 142 9.54 5.20 -16.33
#